data_AF-A0A090RED3-F1
#
_entry.id   AF-A0A090RED3-F1
#
_cell.length_a   1.000
_cell.length_b   1.000
_cell.length_c   1.000
_cell.angle_alpha   90.00
_cell.angle_beta   90.00
_cell.angle_gamma   90.00
#
_symmetry.space_group_name_H-M   'P 1'
#
loop_
_entity.id
_entity.type
_entity.pdbx_description
1 polymer ?
#
loop_
_entity_poly.entity_id
_entity_poly.type
_entity_poly.pdbx_seq_one_letter_code
_entity_poly.pdbx_strand_id
1 'polypeptide(L)'
;MSQNIYQFIDVARIDPPKKPLNVRKIEFVEIYEPFTKQQASAQADRCLDCGNPYCEWKCPVHNYIPQWLKLANEGRILEAVELSHQTNTLPEVCGRVCPQDRLCEGACTLNADFGAVTIGNVEKYITDQAFKMGWKPDMSHVEWTDKKVAIIGAGPAGLSCADILVRNGVKPVVFDRYPEIGGLLTFGIPSFKLEKEVMIHRRQLFTDMGVEFQLNTEIGKDIPMDALLADYDAVFLGVGTYQNMRANLANEDAPGVYDALPYLISNTYQVMGLDSDQPSLICKANGS
;
A
#
# COMPACT_ATOMS: atom_id res chain seq x y z
N MET A 1 35.37 -10.23 -0.66
CA MET A 1 35.07 -11.61 -0.20
C MET A 1 33.97 -12.13 -1.10
N SER A 2 34.10 -13.34 -1.66
CA SER A 2 33.03 -13.96 -2.45
C SER A 2 31.79 -14.11 -1.57
N GLN A 3 30.63 -13.66 -2.06
CA GLN A 3 29.35 -13.74 -1.36
C GLN A 3 28.98 -15.22 -1.12
N ASN A 4 28.51 -15.56 0.08
CA ASN A 4 28.10 -16.93 0.41
C ASN A 4 26.75 -17.24 -0.25
N ILE A 5 26.76 -17.89 -1.41
CA ILE A 5 25.55 -18.25 -2.16
C ILE A 5 24.64 -19.20 -1.34
N TYR A 6 25.19 -19.91 -0.35
CA TYR A 6 24.47 -20.88 0.47
C TYR A 6 24.04 -20.34 1.84
N GLN A 7 24.01 -19.02 2.02
CA GLN A 7 23.64 -18.40 3.29
C GLN A 7 22.29 -18.88 3.85
N PHE A 8 21.35 -19.27 3.00
CA PHE A 8 20.04 -19.80 3.40
C PHE A 8 20.10 -21.13 4.17
N ILE A 9 21.22 -21.86 4.12
CA ILE A 9 21.45 -23.08 4.90
C ILE A 9 21.76 -22.70 6.36
N ASP A 10 22.57 -21.67 6.55
CA ASP A 10 23.04 -21.23 7.87
C ASP A 10 22.09 -20.23 8.54
N VAL A 11 21.30 -19.49 7.74
CA VAL A 11 20.35 -18.49 8.20
C VAL A 11 18.93 -18.95 7.93
N ALA A 12 18.23 -19.30 9.00
CA ALA A 12 16.81 -19.61 8.95
C ALA A 12 15.96 -18.40 8.54
N ARG A 13 14.80 -18.67 7.95
CA ARG A 13 13.76 -17.66 7.76
C ARG A 13 13.35 -17.08 9.11
N ILE A 14 13.30 -15.76 9.20
CA ILE A 14 12.68 -15.07 10.35
C ILE A 14 11.61 -14.12 9.85
N ASP A 15 10.46 -14.13 10.51
CA ASP A 15 9.45 -13.08 10.36
C ASP A 15 9.67 -12.00 11.44
N PRO A 16 9.20 -10.76 11.22
CA PRO A 16 9.35 -9.72 12.21
C PRO A 16 8.63 -10.08 13.52
N PRO A 17 9.19 -9.71 14.69
CA PRO A 17 8.55 -10.00 15.95
C PRO A 17 7.23 -9.23 16.07
N LYS A 18 6.26 -9.86 16.71
CA LYS A 18 4.96 -9.23 16.99
C LYS A 18 5.03 -8.46 18.31
N LYS A 19 4.34 -7.32 18.36
CA LYS A 19 4.09 -6.60 19.60
C LYS A 19 3.39 -7.51 20.63
N PRO A 20 3.70 -7.36 21.94
CA PRO A 20 3.07 -8.14 23.00
C PRO A 20 1.53 -8.13 22.95
N LEU A 21 0.90 -9.23 23.36
CA LEU A 21 -0.55 -9.41 23.26
C LEU A 21 -1.35 -8.34 24.02
N ASN A 22 -0.86 -7.90 25.17
CA ASN A 22 -1.50 -6.87 25.99
C ASN A 22 -1.52 -5.49 25.30
N VAL A 23 -0.57 -5.22 24.41
CA VAL A 23 -0.50 -3.98 23.62
C VAL A 23 -1.45 -4.06 22.42
N ARG A 24 -1.29 -5.08 21.57
CA ARG A 24 -2.03 -5.23 20.30
C ARG A 24 -3.52 -5.56 20.43
N LYS A 25 -4.03 -5.78 21.65
CA LYS A 25 -5.47 -5.93 21.93
C LYS A 25 -6.17 -4.59 22.14
N ILE A 26 -5.42 -3.54 22.47
CA ILE A 26 -5.95 -2.25 22.90
C ILE A 26 -5.57 -1.18 21.88
N GLU A 27 -4.33 -1.20 21.39
CA GLU A 27 -3.82 -0.21 20.46
C GLU A 27 -4.10 -0.60 19.00
N PHE A 28 -4.58 0.36 18.21
CA PHE A 28 -4.75 0.25 16.76
C PHE A 28 -3.48 0.68 16.02
N VAL A 29 -2.36 0.02 16.30
CA VAL A 29 -1.04 0.27 15.68
C VAL A 29 -0.51 -0.99 15.00
N GLU A 30 0.43 -0.87 14.07
CA GLU A 30 1.00 -2.03 13.37
C GLU A 30 1.53 -3.09 14.36
N ILE A 31 1.08 -4.33 14.16
CA ILE A 31 1.39 -5.42 15.11
C ILE A 31 2.80 -5.99 14.96
N TYR A 32 3.45 -5.75 13.84
CA TYR A 32 4.78 -6.25 13.53
C TYR A 32 5.79 -5.13 13.71
N GLU A 33 6.86 -5.41 14.43
CA GLU A 33 8.00 -4.51 14.49
C GLU A 33 8.69 -4.43 13.13
N PRO A 34 9.23 -3.27 12.73
CA PRO A 34 10.06 -3.18 11.52
C PRO A 34 11.32 -4.04 11.65
N PHE A 35 11.83 -4.54 10.53
CA PHE A 35 13.14 -5.17 10.51
C PHE A 35 14.24 -4.18 10.91
N THR A 36 15.21 -4.69 11.67
CA THR A 36 16.50 -4.01 11.81
C THR A 36 17.31 -4.13 10.53
N LYS A 37 18.34 -3.29 10.39
CA LYS A 37 19.28 -3.38 9.26
C LYS A 37 19.90 -4.77 9.14
N GLN A 38 20.27 -5.37 10.27
CA GLN A 38 20.88 -6.69 10.31
C GLN A 38 19.88 -7.77 9.88
N GLN A 39 18.61 -7.68 10.31
CA GLN A 39 17.58 -8.63 9.89
C GLN A 39 17.28 -8.51 8.40
N ALA A 40 17.11 -7.29 7.88
CA ALA A 40 16.82 -7.06 6.47
C ALA A 40 17.96 -7.55 5.57
N SER A 41 19.22 -7.22 5.90
CA SER A 41 20.39 -7.71 5.15
C SER A 41 20.50 -9.24 5.23
N ALA A 42 20.40 -9.83 6.43
CA ALA A 42 20.51 -11.27 6.59
C ALA A 42 19.40 -12.05 5.87
N GLN A 43 18.16 -11.53 5.85
CA GLN A 43 17.07 -12.17 5.13
C GLN A 43 17.17 -11.97 3.62
N ALA A 44 17.65 -10.80 3.15
CA ALA A 44 17.89 -10.56 1.74
C ALA A 44 19.03 -11.42 1.18
N ASP A 45 20.08 -11.69 1.97
CA ASP A 45 21.22 -12.56 1.60
C ASP A 45 20.83 -14.04 1.42
N ARG A 46 19.64 -14.45 1.87
CA ARG A 46 19.09 -15.79 1.58
C ARG A 46 18.67 -15.94 0.12
N CYS A 47 18.58 -14.86 -0.66
CA CYS A 47 18.21 -14.90 -2.06
C CYS A 47 19.27 -15.64 -2.90
N LEU A 48 18.84 -16.59 -3.72
CA LEU A 48 19.71 -17.37 -4.61
C LEU A 48 20.14 -16.63 -5.89
N ASP A 49 19.57 -15.44 -6.16
CA ASP A 49 19.68 -14.77 -7.46
C ASP A 49 19.35 -15.72 -8.63
N CYS A 50 18.16 -16.36 -8.53
CA CYS A 50 17.74 -17.40 -9.47
C CYS A 50 17.75 -16.87 -10.90
N GLY A 51 18.38 -17.61 -11.83
CA GLY A 51 18.40 -17.23 -13.24
C GLY A 51 17.01 -17.12 -13.88
N ASN A 52 16.02 -17.87 -13.38
CA ASN A 52 14.60 -17.64 -13.66
C ASN A 52 13.86 -17.32 -12.34
N PRO A 53 13.65 -16.04 -12.00
CA PRO A 53 13.08 -15.66 -10.72
C PRO A 53 11.55 -15.84 -10.71
N TYR A 54 11.08 -17.00 -10.25
CA TYR A 54 9.63 -17.27 -10.11
C TYR A 54 8.92 -16.28 -9.19
N CYS A 55 9.62 -15.70 -8.22
CA CYS A 55 9.09 -14.66 -7.34
C CYS A 55 8.67 -13.40 -8.11
N GLU A 56 9.45 -12.98 -9.12
CA GLU A 56 9.15 -11.86 -10.01
C GLU A 56 7.97 -12.20 -10.92
N TRP A 57 7.94 -13.41 -11.49
CA TRP A 57 6.85 -13.82 -12.38
C TRP A 57 5.51 -13.97 -11.65
N LYS A 58 5.53 -14.40 -10.39
CA LYS A 58 4.33 -14.53 -9.56
C LYS A 58 3.88 -13.21 -8.92
N CYS A 59 4.76 -12.22 -8.86
CA CYS A 59 4.39 -10.86 -8.47
C CYS A 59 3.54 -10.23 -9.58
N PRO A 60 2.30 -9.76 -9.30
CA PRO A 60 1.44 -9.20 -10.34
C PRO A 60 2.00 -7.95 -11.05
N VAL A 61 2.94 -7.25 -10.42
CA VAL A 61 3.62 -6.08 -10.99
C VAL A 61 5.01 -6.41 -11.54
N HIS A 62 5.42 -7.67 -11.49
CA HIS A 62 6.73 -8.12 -11.98
C HIS A 62 7.91 -7.32 -11.40
N ASN A 63 7.87 -7.09 -10.08
CA ASN A 63 8.95 -6.44 -9.33
C ASN A 63 10.29 -7.16 -9.56
N TYR A 64 11.36 -6.38 -9.75
CA TYR A 64 12.76 -6.85 -9.86
C TYR A 64 13.32 -7.35 -8.53
N ILE A 65 12.67 -8.38 -7.97
CA ILE A 65 12.85 -8.86 -6.59
C ILE A 65 14.30 -9.25 -6.29
N PRO A 66 14.95 -10.15 -7.06
CA PRO A 66 16.34 -10.51 -6.79
C PRO A 66 17.29 -9.30 -6.76
N GLN A 67 17.07 -8.34 -7.66
CA GLN A 67 17.94 -7.19 -7.87
C GLN A 67 17.85 -6.20 -6.71
N TRP A 68 16.63 -5.82 -6.27
CA TRP A 68 16.52 -4.93 -5.12
C TRP A 68 16.81 -5.64 -3.79
N LEU A 69 16.62 -6.97 -3.69
CA LEU A 69 17.09 -7.75 -2.53
C LEU A 69 18.61 -7.70 -2.41
N LYS A 70 19.33 -7.85 -3.53
CA LYS A 70 20.79 -7.71 -3.55
C LYS A 70 21.23 -6.32 -3.08
N LEU A 71 20.59 -5.26 -3.58
CA LEU A 71 20.86 -3.89 -3.15
C LEU A 71 20.56 -3.68 -1.66
N ALA A 72 19.46 -4.25 -1.15
CA ALA A 72 19.12 -4.20 0.27
C ALA A 72 20.18 -4.88 1.14
N ASN A 73 20.70 -6.02 0.70
CA ASN A 73 21.79 -6.73 1.38
C ASN A 73 23.09 -5.92 1.39
N GLU A 74 23.43 -5.27 0.29
CA GLU A 74 24.58 -4.36 0.17
C GLU A 74 24.39 -3.04 0.96
N GLY A 75 23.20 -2.81 1.54
CA GLY A 75 22.86 -1.59 2.27
C GLY A 75 22.59 -0.38 1.38
N ARG A 76 22.40 -0.59 0.07
CA ARG A 76 22.14 0.44 -0.95
C ARG A 76 20.64 0.75 -1.02
N ILE A 77 20.09 1.27 0.07
CA ILE A 77 18.65 1.45 0.28
C ILE A 77 18.00 2.35 -0.79
N LEU A 78 18.63 3.49 -1.12
CA LEU A 78 18.08 4.44 -2.10
C LEU A 78 18.01 3.84 -3.52
N GLU A 79 18.93 2.96 -3.87
CA GLU A 79 18.93 2.29 -5.17
C GLU A 79 17.91 1.14 -5.18
N ALA A 80 17.78 0.41 -4.06
CA ALA A 80 16.80 -0.64 -3.90
C ALA A 80 15.36 -0.10 -4.01
N VAL A 81 15.07 1.01 -3.33
CA VAL A 81 13.73 1.63 -3.34
C VAL A 81 13.40 2.19 -4.72
N GLU A 82 14.37 2.82 -5.40
CA GLU A 82 14.17 3.34 -6.76
C GLU A 82 13.80 2.21 -7.71
N LEU A 83 14.53 1.08 -7.63
CA LEU A 83 14.25 -0.10 -8.45
C LEU A 83 12.89 -0.73 -8.14
N SER A 84 12.47 -0.75 -6.86
CA SER A 84 11.14 -1.22 -6.46
C SER A 84 10.03 -0.34 -7.06
N HIS A 85 10.20 0.99 -7.02
CA HIS A 85 9.24 1.95 -7.57
C HIS A 85 9.14 1.97 -9.09
N GLN A 86 10.10 1.38 -9.83
CA GLN A 86 10.01 1.28 -11.28
C GLN A 86 8.81 0.44 -11.76
N THR A 87 8.36 -0.51 -10.93
CA THR A 87 7.25 -1.40 -11.29
C THR A 87 6.08 -1.31 -10.31
N ASN A 88 6.34 -0.89 -9.07
CA ASN A 88 5.31 -0.78 -8.04
C ASN A 88 5.09 0.67 -7.62
N THR A 89 3.88 1.18 -7.81
CA THR A 89 3.51 2.50 -7.32
C THR A 89 3.51 2.56 -5.79
N LEU A 90 3.08 1.51 -5.08
CA LEU A 90 2.81 1.51 -3.63
C LEU A 90 3.58 0.41 -2.85
N PRO A 91 4.93 0.30 -2.96
CA PRO A 91 5.71 -0.74 -2.30
C PRO A 91 5.60 -0.74 -0.76
N GLU A 92 5.45 0.42 -0.14
CA GLU A 92 5.19 0.53 1.30
C GLU A 92 3.86 -0.11 1.71
N VAL A 93 2.87 -0.14 0.82
CA VAL A 93 1.58 -0.81 1.04
C VAL A 93 1.70 -2.29 0.71
N CYS A 94 2.26 -2.63 -0.46
CA CYS A 94 2.41 -4.01 -0.92
C CYS A 94 3.23 -4.86 0.06
N GLY A 95 4.34 -4.33 0.58
CA GLY A 95 5.16 -5.01 1.59
C GLY A 95 4.40 -5.34 2.88
N ARG A 96 3.32 -4.61 3.19
CA ARG A 96 2.48 -4.79 4.39
C ARG A 96 1.27 -5.71 4.14
N VAL A 97 0.62 -5.58 2.99
CA VAL A 97 -0.74 -6.14 2.79
C VAL A 97 -0.85 -7.22 1.73
N CYS A 98 0.15 -7.37 0.85
CA CYS A 98 0.11 -8.44 -0.14
C CYS A 98 0.04 -9.81 0.55
N PRO A 99 -0.71 -10.78 -0.02
CA PRO A 99 -0.66 -12.17 0.45
C PRO A 99 0.58 -12.86 -0.13
N GLN A 100 1.77 -12.56 0.39
CA GLN A 100 3.02 -13.02 -0.22
C GLN A 100 3.12 -14.55 -0.29
N ASP A 101 2.50 -15.27 0.66
CA ASP A 101 2.39 -16.73 0.70
C ASP A 101 1.71 -17.33 -0.55
N ARG A 102 0.85 -16.56 -1.23
CA ARG A 102 0.18 -16.96 -2.47
C ARG A 102 0.79 -16.32 -3.71
N LEU A 103 1.74 -15.41 -3.51
CA LEU A 103 2.39 -14.61 -4.55
C LEU A 103 3.90 -14.90 -4.56
N CYS A 104 4.73 -13.86 -4.42
CA CYS A 104 6.18 -13.92 -4.60
C CYS A 104 6.89 -14.88 -3.64
N GLU A 105 6.51 -14.91 -2.36
CA GLU A 105 7.12 -15.81 -1.37
C GLU A 105 6.63 -17.25 -1.56
N GLY A 106 5.35 -17.43 -1.91
CA GLY A 106 4.78 -18.72 -2.27
C GLY A 106 5.51 -19.41 -3.43
N ALA A 107 5.98 -18.62 -4.40
CA ALA A 107 6.72 -19.08 -5.58
C ALA A 107 8.25 -19.09 -5.39
N CYS A 108 8.77 -18.69 -4.23
CA CYS A 108 10.21 -18.69 -3.98
C CYS A 108 10.77 -20.13 -4.03
N THR A 109 11.88 -20.33 -4.75
CA THR A 109 12.55 -21.64 -4.86
C THR A 109 12.88 -22.26 -3.50
N LEU A 110 13.17 -21.43 -2.49
CA LEU A 110 13.50 -21.89 -1.15
C LEU A 110 12.29 -22.26 -0.29
N ASN A 111 11.06 -21.97 -0.73
CA ASN A 111 9.89 -22.00 0.12
C ASN A 111 9.59 -23.37 0.73
N ALA A 112 9.70 -24.45 -0.06
CA ALA A 112 9.32 -25.78 0.36
C ALA A 112 10.23 -26.36 1.46
N ASP A 113 11.54 -26.13 1.37
CA ASP A 113 12.53 -26.84 2.20
C ASP A 113 13.19 -25.93 3.26
N PHE A 114 13.44 -24.66 2.93
CA PHE A 114 14.19 -23.72 3.78
C PHE A 114 13.34 -22.53 4.24
N GLY A 115 12.11 -22.41 3.74
CA GLY A 115 11.26 -21.24 3.92
C GLY A 115 11.70 -20.09 3.02
N ALA A 116 10.73 -19.43 2.37
CA ALA A 116 11.00 -18.39 1.39
C ALA A 116 11.79 -17.21 1.97
N VAL A 117 12.47 -16.46 1.10
CA VAL A 117 12.97 -15.12 1.44
C VAL A 117 11.80 -14.26 1.90
N THR A 118 11.97 -13.45 2.93
CA THR A 118 10.91 -12.56 3.47
C THR A 118 10.77 -11.28 2.62
N ILE A 119 10.45 -11.48 1.33
CA ILE A 119 10.36 -10.45 0.28
C ILE A 119 9.51 -9.28 0.74
N GLY A 120 8.30 -9.51 1.27
CA GLY A 120 7.41 -8.42 1.68
C GLY A 120 7.99 -7.57 2.81
N ASN A 121 8.66 -8.21 3.76
CA ASN A 121 9.27 -7.50 4.90
C ASN A 121 10.51 -6.70 4.48
N VAL A 122 11.29 -7.21 3.52
CA VAL A 122 12.42 -6.44 2.96
C VAL A 122 11.91 -5.28 2.09
N GLU A 123 10.85 -5.46 1.30
CA GLU A 123 10.20 -4.37 0.54
C GLU A 123 9.70 -3.27 1.49
N LYS A 124 9.00 -3.64 2.56
CA LYS A 124 8.62 -2.69 3.62
C LYS A 124 9.84 -1.97 4.20
N TYR A 125 10.89 -2.71 4.54
CA TYR A 125 12.10 -2.15 5.16
C TYR A 125 12.77 -1.12 4.24
N ILE A 126 13.03 -1.44 2.97
CA ILE A 126 13.73 -0.52 2.07
C ILE A 126 12.93 0.76 1.86
N THR A 127 11.60 0.67 1.74
CA THR A 127 10.75 1.85 1.53
C THR A 127 10.65 2.70 2.79
N ASP A 128 10.42 2.09 3.95
CA ASP A 128 10.33 2.83 5.22
C ASP A 128 11.67 3.54 5.56
N GLN A 129 12.81 2.91 5.28
CA GLN A 129 14.12 3.53 5.49
C GLN A 129 14.39 4.65 4.48
N ALA A 130 14.02 4.47 3.21
CA ALA A 130 14.15 5.51 2.20
C ALA A 130 13.37 6.77 2.57
N PHE A 131 12.13 6.64 3.03
CA PHE A 131 11.34 7.79 3.50
C PHE A 131 12.01 8.49 4.69
N LYS A 132 12.57 7.75 5.66
CA LYS A 132 13.35 8.33 6.78
C LYS A 132 14.62 9.06 6.31
N MET A 133 15.20 8.64 5.19
CA MET A 133 16.35 9.29 4.55
C MET A 133 15.94 10.50 3.68
N GLY A 134 14.64 10.81 3.59
CA GLY A 134 14.12 11.91 2.78
C GLY A 134 14.04 11.60 1.29
N TRP A 135 14.01 10.32 0.91
CA TRP A 135 13.79 9.93 -0.48
C TRP A 135 12.42 10.43 -0.96
N LYS A 136 12.42 10.94 -2.19
CA LYS A 136 11.23 11.29 -2.95
C LYS A 136 11.49 11.02 -4.43
N PRO A 137 10.46 10.70 -5.23
CA PRO A 137 10.61 10.56 -6.67
C PRO A 137 11.22 11.82 -7.31
N ASP A 138 12.18 11.63 -8.22
CA ASP A 138 12.75 12.72 -8.99
C ASP A 138 11.85 13.06 -10.20
N MET A 139 11.35 14.29 -10.22
CA MET A 139 10.49 14.81 -11.29
C MET A 139 11.24 15.78 -12.23
N SER A 140 12.55 15.97 -12.04
CA SER A 140 13.35 16.97 -12.76
C SER A 140 13.46 16.73 -14.27
N HIS A 141 13.28 15.48 -14.69
CA HIS A 141 13.34 15.05 -16.10
C HIS A 141 11.97 14.97 -16.78
N VAL A 142 10.88 15.32 -16.08
CA VAL A 142 9.53 15.22 -16.63
C VAL A 142 9.23 16.42 -17.54
N GLU A 143 8.95 16.14 -18.80
CA GLU A 143 8.47 17.14 -19.76
C GLU A 143 6.94 17.26 -19.68
N TRP A 144 6.46 18.38 -19.16
CA TRP A 144 5.02 18.61 -18.98
C TRP A 144 4.31 18.91 -20.30
N THR A 145 3.16 18.27 -20.47
CA THR A 145 2.18 18.56 -21.52
C THR A 145 1.13 19.55 -21.02
N ASP A 146 0.30 20.05 -21.93
CA ASP A 146 -0.91 20.82 -21.60
C ASP A 146 -2.12 19.93 -21.24
N LYS A 147 -1.93 18.60 -21.24
CA LYS A 147 -2.99 17.61 -21.05
C LYS A 147 -3.32 17.39 -19.59
N LYS A 148 -4.62 17.25 -19.32
CA LYS A 148 -5.14 16.92 -17.99
C LYS A 148 -6.13 15.76 -18.03
N VAL A 149 -6.03 14.87 -17.05
CA VAL A 149 -6.86 13.67 -16.93
C VAL A 149 -7.55 13.68 -15.57
N ALA A 150 -8.87 13.50 -15.59
CA ALA A 150 -9.65 13.29 -14.37
C ALA A 150 -9.62 11.82 -13.97
N ILE A 151 -9.37 11.54 -12.70
CA ILE A 151 -9.31 10.19 -12.13
C ILE A 151 -10.38 10.11 -11.04
N ILE A 152 -11.37 9.26 -11.24
CA ILE A 152 -12.48 9.11 -10.27
C ILE A 152 -12.18 7.93 -9.35
N GLY A 153 -11.89 8.23 -8.08
CA GLY A 153 -11.50 7.30 -7.03
C GLY A 153 -10.00 7.33 -6.74
N ALA A 154 -9.65 7.62 -5.49
CA ALA A 154 -8.29 7.63 -4.95
C ALA A 154 -7.90 6.28 -4.33
N GLY A 155 -8.47 5.17 -4.81
CA GLY A 155 -8.02 3.82 -4.46
C GLY A 155 -6.71 3.43 -5.16
N PRO A 156 -6.18 2.21 -4.93
CA PRO A 156 -4.93 1.75 -5.54
C PRO A 156 -4.86 1.94 -7.06
N ALA A 157 -5.96 1.67 -7.77
CA ALA A 157 -6.03 1.80 -9.23
C ALA A 157 -5.89 3.26 -9.68
N GLY A 158 -6.66 4.18 -9.08
CA GLY A 158 -6.58 5.61 -9.41
C GLY A 158 -5.25 6.23 -9.03
N LEU A 159 -4.69 5.86 -7.87
CA LEU A 159 -3.36 6.29 -7.43
C LEU A 159 -2.25 5.80 -8.36
N SER A 160 -2.32 4.55 -8.83
CA SER A 160 -1.37 4.02 -9.82
C SER A 160 -1.51 4.70 -11.17
N CYS A 161 -2.74 4.99 -11.60
CA CYS A 161 -2.99 5.78 -12.82
C CYS A 161 -2.39 7.19 -12.71
N ALA A 162 -2.59 7.86 -11.57
CA ALA A 162 -2.04 9.19 -11.32
C ALA A 162 -0.51 9.20 -11.33
N ASP A 163 0.14 8.21 -10.71
CA ASP A 163 1.60 8.05 -10.68
C ASP A 163 2.19 7.90 -12.09
N ILE A 164 1.59 7.05 -12.94
CA ILE A 164 2.05 6.89 -14.32
C ILE A 164 1.82 8.17 -15.13
N LEU A 165 0.66 8.82 -15.01
CA LEU A 165 0.36 10.05 -15.76
C LEU A 165 1.30 11.19 -15.39
N VAL A 166 1.51 11.42 -14.10
CA VAL A 166 2.34 12.53 -13.61
C VAL A 166 3.80 12.35 -14.02
N ARG A 167 4.33 11.12 -14.00
CA ARG A 167 5.69 10.80 -14.47
C ARG A 167 5.88 10.97 -15.97
N ASN A 168 4.78 10.93 -16.74
CA ASN A 168 4.77 11.16 -18.18
C ASN A 168 4.32 12.59 -18.55
N GLY A 169 4.31 13.52 -17.58
CA GLY A 169 4.03 14.94 -17.82
C GLY A 169 2.57 15.27 -18.12
N VAL A 170 1.64 14.36 -17.85
CA VAL A 170 0.19 14.61 -17.95
C VAL A 170 -0.33 14.96 -16.56
N LYS A 171 -1.08 16.07 -16.43
CA LYS A 171 -1.60 16.57 -15.16
C LYS A 171 -2.77 15.68 -14.68
N PRO A 172 -2.62 14.88 -13.61
CA PRO A 172 -3.73 14.11 -13.08
C PRO A 172 -4.47 14.90 -11.98
N VAL A 173 -5.80 14.88 -12.06
CA VAL A 173 -6.69 15.42 -11.02
C VAL A 173 -7.53 14.27 -10.48
N VAL A 174 -7.28 13.89 -9.23
CA VAL A 174 -7.91 12.75 -8.57
C VAL A 174 -9.08 13.25 -7.72
N PHE A 175 -10.27 12.77 -8.02
CA PHE A 175 -11.49 13.03 -7.27
C PHE A 175 -11.79 11.84 -6.36
N ASP A 176 -12.08 12.10 -5.08
CA ASP A 176 -12.57 11.07 -4.17
C ASP A 176 -13.60 11.65 -3.21
N ARG A 177 -14.61 10.84 -2.89
CA ARG A 177 -15.68 11.22 -1.97
C ARG A 177 -15.24 11.25 -0.50
N TYR A 178 -14.15 10.55 -0.17
CA TYR A 178 -13.61 10.51 1.18
C TYR A 178 -12.67 11.69 1.44
N PRO A 179 -12.46 12.05 2.73
CA PRO A 179 -11.56 13.15 3.11
C PRO A 179 -10.07 12.82 2.99
N GLU A 180 -9.71 11.57 2.68
CA GLU A 180 -8.32 11.12 2.53
C GLU A 180 -8.22 10.07 1.40
N ILE A 181 -7.04 9.96 0.78
CA ILE A 181 -6.80 9.02 -0.32
C ILE A 181 -6.69 7.58 0.19
N GLY A 182 -6.62 6.62 -0.73
CA GLY A 182 -6.34 5.20 -0.47
C GLY A 182 -7.57 4.30 -0.58
N GLY A 183 -8.78 4.86 -0.64
CA GLY A 183 -10.02 4.08 -0.67
C GLY A 183 -10.04 3.05 0.47
N LEU A 184 -10.22 1.77 0.15
CA LEU A 184 -10.22 0.71 1.17
C LEU A 184 -8.85 0.48 1.85
N LEU A 185 -7.73 0.96 1.29
CA LEU A 185 -6.45 0.94 2.03
C LEU A 185 -6.54 1.78 3.31
N THR A 186 -7.18 2.93 3.21
CA THR A 186 -7.36 3.86 4.34
C THR A 186 -8.59 3.49 5.15
N PHE A 187 -9.75 3.31 4.52
CA PHE A 187 -11.03 3.17 5.23
C PHE A 187 -11.49 1.73 5.46
N GLY A 188 -10.84 0.74 4.85
CA GLY A 188 -11.20 -0.68 4.98
C GLY A 188 -10.19 -1.49 5.79
N ILE A 189 -8.90 -1.40 5.45
CA ILE A 189 -7.83 -2.16 6.11
C ILE A 189 -7.56 -1.53 7.48
N PRO A 190 -7.63 -2.26 8.60
CA PRO A 190 -7.37 -1.68 9.93
C PRO A 190 -5.91 -1.25 10.12
N SER A 191 -5.69 -0.25 11.00
CA SER A 191 -4.36 0.31 11.30
C SER A 191 -3.34 -0.71 11.79
N PHE A 192 -3.81 -1.80 12.41
CA PHE A 192 -2.92 -2.86 12.90
C PHE A 192 -2.24 -3.67 11.78
N LYS A 193 -2.73 -3.54 10.54
CA LYS A 193 -2.12 -4.09 9.31
C LYS A 193 -1.40 -3.02 8.48
N LEU A 194 -1.96 -1.82 8.41
CA LEU A 194 -1.45 -0.72 7.61
C LEU A 194 -1.73 0.60 8.33
N GLU A 195 -0.67 1.22 8.86
CA GLU A 195 -0.76 2.54 9.49
C GLU A 195 -1.29 3.61 8.52
N LYS A 196 -2.09 4.55 9.05
CA LYS A 196 -2.79 5.55 8.23
C LYS A 196 -1.85 6.63 7.73
N GLU A 197 -0.82 6.90 8.51
CA GLU A 197 0.29 7.79 8.23
C GLU A 197 0.99 7.42 6.91
N VAL A 198 1.00 6.13 6.55
CA VAL A 198 1.57 5.65 5.27
C VAL A 198 0.85 6.29 4.09
N MET A 199 -0.50 6.32 4.12
CA MET A 199 -1.29 6.90 3.04
C MET A 199 -1.26 8.43 3.05
N ILE A 200 -1.20 9.06 4.24
CA ILE A 200 -1.04 10.51 4.38
C ILE A 200 0.30 10.95 3.77
N HIS A 201 1.39 10.24 4.09
CA HIS A 201 2.71 10.52 3.53
C HIS A 201 2.71 10.32 2.00
N ARG A 202 2.08 9.25 1.52
CA ARG A 202 1.92 9.00 0.08
C ARG A 202 1.15 10.12 -0.63
N ARG A 203 0.09 10.66 -0.02
CA ARG A 203 -0.63 11.82 -0.57
C ARG A 203 0.30 13.02 -0.72
N GLN A 204 1.11 13.30 0.30
CA GLN A 204 2.05 14.41 0.25
C GLN A 204 3.07 14.22 -0.89
N LEU A 205 3.66 13.03 -1.01
CA LEU A 205 4.58 12.71 -2.10
C LEU A 205 3.95 12.92 -3.48
N PHE A 206 2.72 12.45 -3.69
CA PHE A 206 2.00 12.64 -4.95
C PHE A 206 1.63 14.10 -5.21
N THR A 207 1.25 14.84 -4.17
CA THR A 207 1.01 16.28 -4.27
C THR A 207 2.29 17.01 -4.71
N ASP A 208 3.43 16.66 -4.12
CA ASP A 208 4.74 17.22 -4.45
C ASP A 208 5.20 16.85 -5.88
N MET A 209 4.77 15.69 -6.39
CA MET A 209 4.98 15.29 -7.78
C MET A 209 4.10 16.07 -8.78
N GLY A 210 3.05 16.75 -8.30
CA GLY A 210 2.14 17.55 -9.12
C GLY A 210 0.75 16.95 -9.33
N VAL A 211 0.42 15.83 -8.66
CA VAL A 211 -0.94 15.27 -8.62
C VAL A 211 -1.85 16.21 -7.84
N GLU A 212 -3.02 16.52 -8.38
CA GLU A 212 -4.03 17.31 -7.67
C GLU A 212 -5.08 16.40 -7.06
N PHE A 213 -5.48 16.66 -5.81
CA PHE A 213 -6.52 15.90 -5.11
C PHE A 213 -7.72 16.77 -4.79
N GLN A 214 -8.87 16.39 -5.31
CA GLN A 214 -10.19 16.95 -5.04
C GLN A 214 -10.97 15.96 -4.16
N LEU A 215 -10.67 16.00 -2.86
CA LEU A 215 -11.25 15.12 -1.84
C LEU A 215 -12.64 15.64 -1.40
N ASN A 216 -13.39 14.82 -0.66
CA ASN A 216 -14.78 15.11 -0.28
C ASN A 216 -15.68 15.49 -1.49
N THR A 217 -15.42 14.89 -2.65
CA THR A 217 -16.13 15.18 -3.90
C THR A 217 -16.63 13.89 -4.54
N GLU A 218 -17.94 13.69 -4.58
CA GLU A 218 -18.59 12.54 -5.21
C GLU A 218 -19.07 12.89 -6.63
N ILE A 219 -18.39 12.32 -7.63
CA ILE A 219 -18.77 12.48 -9.04
C ILE A 219 -20.12 11.80 -9.30
N GLY A 220 -21.01 12.50 -9.99
CA GLY A 220 -22.41 12.15 -10.20
C GLY A 220 -23.36 12.78 -9.18
N LYS A 221 -22.85 13.31 -8.06
CA LYS A 221 -23.64 14.01 -7.03
C LYS A 221 -23.22 15.47 -6.91
N ASP A 222 -21.95 15.72 -6.60
CA ASP A 222 -21.41 17.07 -6.39
C ASP A 222 -20.96 17.70 -7.71
N ILE A 223 -20.38 16.89 -8.61
CA ILE A 223 -19.98 17.29 -9.96
C ILE A 223 -20.57 16.28 -10.96
N PRO A 224 -21.31 16.72 -11.99
CA PRO A 224 -21.85 15.82 -13.01
C PRO A 224 -20.74 15.26 -13.91
N MET A 225 -20.89 14.03 -14.36
CA MET A 225 -19.90 13.37 -15.24
C MET A 225 -19.65 14.15 -16.53
N ASP A 226 -20.68 14.79 -17.10
CA ASP A 226 -20.57 15.58 -18.33
C ASP A 226 -19.61 16.77 -18.20
N ALA A 227 -19.49 17.35 -16.99
CA ALA A 227 -18.51 18.41 -16.74
C ALA A 227 -17.08 17.88 -16.86
N LEU A 228 -16.80 16.67 -16.35
CA LEU A 228 -15.49 16.05 -16.47
C LEU A 228 -15.14 15.75 -17.93
N LEU A 229 -16.11 15.28 -18.71
CA LEU A 229 -15.92 14.99 -20.13
C LEU A 229 -15.70 16.26 -20.98
N ALA A 230 -16.25 17.39 -20.55
CA ALA A 230 -16.06 18.68 -21.21
C ALA A 230 -14.72 19.33 -20.83
N ASP A 231 -14.32 19.21 -19.56
CA ASP A 231 -13.18 19.93 -19.01
C ASP A 231 -11.86 19.17 -19.11
N TYR A 232 -11.84 17.84 -19.26
CA TYR A 232 -10.61 17.04 -19.24
C TYR A 232 -10.37 16.32 -20.57
N ASP A 233 -9.10 16.07 -20.92
CA ASP A 233 -8.75 15.35 -22.14
C ASP A 233 -9.08 13.85 -22.05
N ALA A 234 -9.12 13.29 -20.84
CA ALA A 234 -9.53 11.92 -20.59
C ALA A 234 -10.08 11.74 -19.17
N VAL A 235 -10.82 10.65 -18.95
CA VAL A 235 -11.34 10.26 -17.64
C VAL A 235 -11.00 8.79 -17.35
N PHE A 236 -10.46 8.52 -16.17
CA PHE A 236 -10.22 7.17 -15.65
C PHE A 236 -11.20 6.86 -14.51
N LEU A 237 -11.82 5.68 -14.55
CA LEU A 237 -12.76 5.22 -13.53
C LEU A 237 -12.11 4.17 -12.62
N GLY A 238 -11.77 4.58 -11.40
CA GLY A 238 -11.17 3.76 -10.35
C GLY A 238 -12.05 3.61 -9.11
N VAL A 239 -13.38 3.62 -9.27
CA VAL A 239 -14.38 3.73 -8.18
C VAL A 239 -14.51 2.48 -7.30
N GLY A 240 -13.90 1.36 -7.67
CA GLY A 240 -13.97 0.11 -6.90
C GLY A 240 -15.39 -0.45 -6.76
N THR A 241 -15.59 -1.31 -5.74
CA THR A 241 -16.87 -1.98 -5.47
C THR A 241 -17.31 -1.73 -4.03
N TYR A 242 -18.34 -0.90 -3.85
CA TYR A 242 -18.85 -0.53 -2.53
C TYR A 242 -20.19 -1.17 -2.17
N GLN A 243 -20.80 -1.92 -3.08
CA GLN A 243 -22.05 -2.62 -2.83
C GLN A 243 -21.78 -3.90 -2.02
N ASN A 244 -22.34 -3.97 -0.81
CA ASN A 244 -22.27 -5.16 0.03
C ASN A 244 -23.12 -6.30 -0.58
N MET A 245 -22.63 -7.53 -0.48
CA MET A 245 -23.45 -8.71 -0.73
C MET A 245 -24.22 -9.08 0.54
N ARG A 246 -25.54 -9.16 0.46
CA ARG A 246 -26.41 -9.61 1.56
C ARG A 246 -26.74 -11.10 1.41
N ALA A 247 -26.81 -11.79 2.55
CA ALA A 247 -27.11 -13.23 2.58
C ALA A 247 -28.62 -13.52 2.52
N ASN A 248 -29.47 -12.50 2.69
CA ASN A 248 -30.93 -12.58 2.73
C ASN A 248 -31.43 -13.58 3.79
N LEU A 249 -30.78 -13.57 4.95
CA LEU A 249 -31.13 -14.45 6.07
C LEU A 249 -32.22 -13.79 6.94
N ALA A 250 -33.03 -14.61 7.59
CA ALA A 250 -33.97 -14.11 8.58
C ALA A 250 -33.21 -13.35 9.69
N ASN A 251 -33.70 -12.16 10.04
CA ASN A 251 -33.12 -11.25 11.04
C ASN A 251 -31.76 -10.61 10.66
N GLU A 252 -31.41 -10.46 9.38
CA GLU A 252 -30.18 -9.75 9.00
C GLU A 252 -30.17 -8.24 9.32
N ASP A 253 -31.35 -7.66 9.57
CA ASP A 253 -31.51 -6.25 9.98
C ASP A 253 -31.73 -6.10 11.50
N ALA A 254 -31.51 -7.16 12.28
CA ALA A 254 -31.67 -7.11 13.73
C ALA A 254 -30.64 -6.16 14.40
N PRO A 255 -31.00 -5.50 15.52
CA PRO A 255 -30.06 -4.66 16.26
C PRO A 255 -28.78 -5.43 16.64
N GLY A 256 -27.62 -4.84 16.33
CA GLY A 256 -26.31 -5.45 16.56
C GLY A 256 -25.74 -6.22 15.36
N VAL A 257 -26.51 -6.38 14.28
CA VAL A 257 -26.00 -6.87 12.99
C VAL A 257 -25.53 -5.69 12.16
N TYR A 258 -24.26 -5.70 11.76
CA TYR A 258 -23.65 -4.63 10.97
C TYR A 258 -23.00 -5.18 9.72
N ASP A 259 -23.14 -4.44 8.62
CA ASP A 259 -22.32 -4.66 7.44
C ASP A 259 -20.86 -4.33 7.74
N ALA A 260 -19.95 -5.16 7.20
CA ALA A 260 -18.53 -5.03 7.46
C ALA A 260 -17.96 -3.68 7.01
N LEU A 261 -18.29 -3.20 5.80
CA LEU A 261 -17.74 -1.96 5.27
C LEU A 261 -18.13 -0.72 6.10
N PRO A 262 -19.43 -0.43 6.37
CA PRO A 262 -19.81 0.66 7.25
C PRO A 262 -19.13 0.61 8.63
N TYR A 263 -19.03 -0.58 9.22
CA TYR A 263 -18.38 -0.75 10.52
C TYR A 263 -16.89 -0.39 10.48
N LEU A 264 -16.14 -0.92 9.50
CA LEU A 264 -14.71 -0.66 9.34
C LEU A 264 -14.41 0.81 8.98
N ILE A 265 -15.25 1.42 8.14
CA ILE A 265 -15.15 2.83 7.80
C ILE A 265 -15.38 3.67 9.06
N SER A 266 -16.44 3.38 9.83
CA SER A 266 -16.72 4.09 11.08
C SER A 266 -15.56 4.01 12.08
N ASN A 267 -14.91 2.84 12.19
CA ASN A 267 -13.70 2.68 13.01
C ASN A 267 -12.57 3.60 12.54
N THR A 268 -12.34 3.66 11.23
CA THR A 268 -11.27 4.49 10.66
C THR A 268 -11.52 5.97 10.94
N TYR A 269 -12.75 6.45 10.77
CA TYR A 269 -13.10 7.84 11.10
C TYR A 269 -12.82 8.17 12.57
N GLN A 270 -13.13 7.26 13.50
CA GLN A 270 -12.79 7.45 14.91
C GLN A 270 -11.28 7.46 15.16
N VAL A 271 -10.54 6.49 14.60
CA VAL A 271 -9.08 6.38 14.79
C VAL A 271 -8.33 7.59 14.21
N MET A 272 -8.80 8.12 13.08
CA MET A 272 -8.20 9.28 12.43
C MET A 272 -8.75 10.64 12.91
N GLY A 273 -9.77 10.64 13.79
CA GLY A 273 -10.41 11.86 14.26
C GLY A 273 -11.10 12.67 13.16
N LEU A 274 -11.67 11.98 12.16
CA LEU A 274 -12.35 12.61 11.03
C LEU A 274 -13.83 12.87 11.35
N ASP A 275 -14.36 13.97 10.84
CA ASP A 275 -15.79 14.29 10.95
C ASP A 275 -16.63 13.42 10.00
N SER A 276 -17.76 12.93 10.48
CA SER A 276 -18.71 12.11 9.69
C SER A 276 -20.14 12.56 9.95
N ASP A 277 -20.90 12.75 8.87
CA ASP A 277 -22.34 13.03 8.94
C ASP A 277 -23.16 11.79 9.34
N GLN A 278 -22.57 10.59 9.27
CA GLN A 278 -23.22 9.36 9.68
C GLN A 278 -22.98 9.04 11.16
N PRO A 279 -24.00 8.51 11.88
CA PRO A 279 -23.85 8.07 13.26
C PRO A 279 -22.73 7.05 13.38
N SER A 280 -21.87 7.22 14.38
CA SER A 280 -20.83 6.24 14.62
C SER A 280 -21.45 4.89 15.02
N LEU A 281 -21.06 3.83 14.30
CA LEU A 281 -21.49 2.46 14.55
C LEU A 281 -20.73 1.81 15.71
N ILE A 282 -19.76 2.53 16.27
CA ILE A 282 -18.92 2.07 17.35
C ILE A 282 -19.28 2.91 18.56
N CYS A 283 -19.91 2.27 19.55
CA CYS A 283 -20.07 2.87 20.87
C CYS A 283 -18.68 3.31 21.33
N LYS A 284 -18.51 4.61 21.64
CA LYS A 284 -17.33 5.07 22.36
C LYS A 284 -17.16 4.11 23.54
N ALA A 285 -16.04 3.37 23.58
CA ALA A 285 -15.68 2.66 24.78
C ALA A 285 -15.60 3.74 25.86
N ASN A 286 -16.61 3.80 26.73
CA ASN A 286 -16.63 4.73 27.83
C ASN A 286 -15.39 4.45 28.66
N GLY A 287 -14.38 5.32 28.53
CA GLY A 287 -13.32 5.44 29.49
C GLY A 287 -13.93 5.96 30.79
N SER A 288 -14.25 5.04 31.68
CA SER A 288 -14.23 5.26 33.13
C SER A 288 -12.83 5.00 33.64
#